data_AF-A0A1I5DST2-F1
#
_entry.id   AF-A0A1I5DST2-F1
#
_cell.length_a   1.000
_cell.length_b   1.000
_cell.length_c   1.000
_cell.angle_alpha   90.00
_cell.angle_beta   90.00
_cell.angle_gamma   90.00
#
_symmetry.space_group_name_H-M   'P 1'
#
loop_
_entity.id
_entity.type
_entity.pdbx_description
1 polymer ?
#
loop_
_entity_poly.entity_id
_entity_poly.type
_entity_poly.pdbx_seq_one_letter_code
_entity_poly.pdbx_strand_id
1 'polypeptide(L)'
;MPSIWDTIRTRRNNYRIRMEMNQESSGQRKMECSDVNKCFELLESILDGEMGDPGKEVLKEKLAKCQPCFEHFHLEQAIREVLKNKCTKQAVPNELAKSIREKIQEVK
;
A
#
# COMPACT_ATOMS: atom_id res chain seq x y z
N MET A 1 -3.71 -9.20 -36.69
CA MET A 1 -2.83 -8.82 -35.57
C MET A 1 -3.61 -7.89 -34.66
N PRO A 2 -3.81 -8.21 -33.37
CA PRO A 2 -4.52 -7.32 -32.45
C PRO A 2 -3.72 -6.02 -32.28
N SER A 3 -4.42 -4.89 -32.25
CA SER A 3 -3.80 -3.58 -32.09
C SER A 3 -3.24 -3.44 -30.66
N ILE A 4 -2.26 -2.54 -30.47
CA ILE A 4 -1.71 -2.20 -29.14
C ILE A 4 -2.83 -1.82 -28.14
N TRP A 5 -3.97 -1.31 -28.63
CA TRP A 5 -5.14 -0.97 -27.84
C TRP A 5 -5.97 -2.18 -27.40
N ASP A 6 -5.97 -3.27 -28.15
CA ASP A 6 -6.63 -4.53 -27.77
C ASP A 6 -5.93 -5.18 -26.56
N THR A 7 -4.60 -5.13 -26.50
CA THR A 7 -3.81 -5.66 -25.37
C THR A 7 -4.03 -4.86 -24.07
N ILE A 8 -4.30 -3.56 -24.17
CA ILE A 8 -4.63 -2.70 -23.02
C ILE A 8 -6.04 -3.03 -22.49
N ARG A 9 -6.99 -3.31 -23.39
CA ARG A 9 -8.38 -3.62 -23.03
C ARG A 9 -8.52 -4.97 -22.31
N THR A 10 -7.72 -5.98 -22.69
CA THR A 10 -7.74 -7.29 -22.03
C THR A 10 -7.10 -7.26 -20.63
N ARG A 11 -6.14 -6.35 -20.36
CA ARG A 11 -5.58 -6.15 -19.00
C ARG A 11 -6.54 -5.48 -18.04
N ARG A 12 -7.44 -4.60 -18.53
CA ARG A 12 -8.47 -3.96 -17.71
C ARG A 12 -9.50 -4.96 -17.17
N ASN A 13 -9.66 -6.12 -17.81
CA ASN A 13 -10.63 -7.14 -17.40
C ASN A 13 -10.12 -8.06 -16.27
N ASN A 14 -8.80 -8.12 -16.03
CA ASN A 14 -8.22 -8.96 -14.97
C ASN A 14 -8.28 -8.31 -13.57
N TYR A 15 -8.44 -6.98 -13.48
CA TYR A 15 -8.56 -6.27 -12.20
C TYR A 15 -10.00 -6.19 -11.67
N ARG A 16 -11.00 -6.70 -12.41
CA ARG A 16 -12.37 -6.87 -11.88
C ARG A 16 -12.47 -8.08 -10.93
N ILE A 17 -11.47 -8.96 -10.95
CA ILE A 17 -11.38 -10.20 -10.16
C ILE A 17 -10.27 -10.03 -9.12
N ARG A 18 -10.35 -9.01 -8.27
CA ARG A 18 -9.68 -9.02 -6.96
C ARG A 18 -10.32 -8.07 -5.94
N MET A 19 -11.59 -7.75 -6.15
CA MET A 19 -12.50 -7.39 -5.06
C MET A 19 -13.03 -8.70 -4.46
N GLU A 20 -12.14 -9.65 -4.15
CA GLU A 20 -12.53 -10.76 -3.30
C GLU A 20 -12.70 -10.16 -1.91
N MET A 21 -13.96 -9.91 -1.59
CA MET A 21 -14.46 -9.60 -0.27
C MET A 21 -13.88 -10.64 0.69
N ASN A 22 -12.75 -10.34 1.31
CA ASN A 22 -12.30 -11.08 2.46
C ASN A 22 -13.12 -10.63 3.68
N GLN A 23 -14.40 -11.02 3.67
CA GLN A 23 -15.23 -11.08 4.86
C GLN A 23 -14.81 -12.29 5.68
N GLU A 24 -13.61 -12.25 6.27
CA GLU A 24 -13.24 -13.22 7.29
C GLU A 24 -13.25 -12.57 8.67
N SER A 25 -14.23 -13.02 9.46
CA SER A 25 -14.26 -13.02 10.92
C SER A 25 -14.27 -11.63 11.59
N SER A 26 -15.39 -10.91 11.47
CA SER A 26 -15.67 -9.81 12.39
C SER A 26 -16.03 -10.35 13.78
N GLY A 27 -15.02 -10.53 14.63
CA GLY A 27 -15.21 -10.10 16.01
C GLY A 27 -15.73 -8.66 15.97
N GLN A 28 -16.70 -8.31 16.81
CA GLN A 28 -17.35 -6.99 16.79
C GLN A 28 -16.28 -5.89 16.83
N ARG A 29 -15.95 -5.29 15.68
CA ARG A 29 -15.07 -4.12 15.62
C ARG A 29 -15.83 -2.96 16.24
N LYS A 30 -15.15 -2.15 17.06
CA LYS A 30 -15.73 -0.90 17.53
C LYS A 30 -15.99 0.01 16.32
N MET A 31 -17.16 0.64 16.32
CA MET A 31 -17.58 1.56 15.26
C MET A 31 -16.98 2.96 15.45
N GLU A 32 -16.58 3.29 16.68
CA GLU A 32 -15.98 4.57 17.02
C GLU A 32 -14.55 4.38 17.54
N CYS A 33 -13.66 5.28 17.14
CA CYS A 33 -12.31 5.37 17.70
C CYS A 33 -12.17 6.68 18.45
N SER A 34 -11.82 6.63 19.73
CA SER A 34 -11.63 7.81 20.59
C SER A 34 -10.57 8.76 20.03
N ASP A 35 -9.49 8.20 19.47
CA ASP A 35 -8.36 8.94 18.93
C ASP A 35 -8.09 8.48 17.50
N VAL A 36 -8.99 8.85 16.57
CA VAL A 36 -8.85 8.53 15.14
C VAL A 36 -7.51 9.05 14.60
N ASN A 37 -7.17 10.32 14.87
CA ASN A 37 -5.94 10.96 14.36
C ASN A 37 -4.67 10.21 14.79
N LYS A 38 -4.51 9.88 16.07
CA LYS A 38 -3.34 9.13 16.55
C LYS A 38 -3.24 7.74 15.92
N CYS A 39 -4.39 7.11 15.64
CA CYS A 39 -4.40 5.83 14.95
C CYS A 39 -3.98 5.98 13.49
N PHE A 40 -4.36 7.08 12.82
CA PHE A 40 -3.98 7.35 11.44
C PHE A 40 -2.50 7.69 11.32
N GLU A 41 -1.96 8.53 12.20
CA GLU A 41 -0.52 8.81 12.27
C GLU A 41 0.28 7.52 12.45
N LEU A 42 -0.15 6.65 13.36
CA LEU A 42 0.49 5.35 13.58
C LEU A 42 0.41 4.46 12.32
N LEU A 43 -0.76 4.43 11.67
CA LEU A 43 -0.97 3.67 10.43
C LEU A 43 -0.03 4.15 9.32
N GLU A 44 0.10 5.45 9.16
CA GLU A 44 0.96 6.10 8.17
C GLU A 44 2.45 5.83 8.44
N SER A 45 2.93 6.01 9.68
CA SER A 45 4.30 5.66 10.06
C SER A 45 4.64 4.18 9.79
N ILE A 46 3.68 3.27 10.00
CA ILE A 46 3.87 1.84 9.69
C ILE A 46 3.92 1.63 8.17
N LEU A 47 3.04 2.30 7.41
CA LEU A 47 2.98 2.20 5.95
C LEU A 47 4.18 2.83 5.24
N ASP A 48 4.81 3.82 5.86
CA ASP A 48 6.03 4.46 5.37
C ASP A 48 7.30 3.70 5.77
N GLY A 49 7.17 2.68 6.61
CA GLY A 49 8.25 1.78 7.00
C GLY A 49 9.10 2.27 8.18
N GLU A 50 8.67 3.33 8.87
CA GLU A 50 9.39 3.91 10.02
C GLU A 50 9.43 2.98 11.23
N MET A 51 8.44 2.08 11.36
CA MET A 51 8.28 1.19 12.52
C MET A 51 8.75 -0.26 12.31
N GLY A 52 9.27 -0.61 11.13
CA GLY A 52 9.78 -1.95 10.83
C GLY A 52 8.76 -3.09 11.05
N ASP A 53 9.24 -4.28 11.40
CA ASP A 53 8.40 -5.47 11.65
C ASP A 53 7.48 -5.41 12.88
N PRO A 54 7.86 -4.83 14.06
CA PRO A 54 6.94 -4.77 15.20
C PRO A 54 5.71 -3.90 14.91
N GLY A 55 5.82 -2.92 14.01
CA GLY A 55 4.68 -2.11 13.57
C GLY A 55 3.58 -2.93 12.89
N LYS A 56 3.92 -4.01 12.17
CA LYS A 56 2.94 -4.82 11.43
C LYS A 56 2.00 -5.60 12.33
N GLU A 57 2.47 -6.05 13.49
CA GLU A 57 1.62 -6.79 14.44
C GLU A 57 0.66 -5.84 15.18
N VAL A 58 1.16 -4.66 15.59
CA VAL A 58 0.32 -3.60 16.18
C VAL A 58 -0.76 -3.17 15.20
N LEU A 59 -0.39 -3.02 13.92
CA LEU A 59 -1.32 -2.71 12.85
C LEU A 59 -2.46 -3.74 12.76
N LYS A 60 -2.12 -5.03 12.64
CA LYS A 60 -3.11 -6.11 12.54
C LYS A 60 -4.08 -6.11 13.72
N GLU A 61 -3.58 -5.91 14.93
CA GLU A 61 -4.42 -5.86 16.13
C GLU A 61 -5.43 -4.70 16.08
N LYS A 62 -4.98 -3.51 15.64
CA LYS A 62 -5.85 -2.33 15.51
C LYS A 62 -6.93 -2.53 14.44
N LEU A 63 -6.55 -3.08 13.28
CA LEU A 63 -7.48 -3.38 12.19
C LEU A 63 -8.49 -4.48 12.56
N ALA A 64 -8.11 -5.40 13.44
CA ALA A 64 -9.02 -6.43 13.96
C ALA A 64 -10.05 -5.87 14.95
N LYS A 65 -9.73 -4.78 15.67
CA LYS A 65 -10.58 -4.22 16.73
C LYS A 65 -11.37 -2.98 16.32
N CYS A 66 -10.97 -2.26 15.25
CA CYS A 66 -11.49 -0.93 14.94
C CYS A 66 -11.90 -0.79 13.46
N GLN A 67 -13.18 -0.50 13.23
CA GLN A 67 -13.75 -0.34 11.89
C GLN A 67 -13.26 0.92 11.15
N PRO A 68 -13.26 2.14 11.75
CA PRO A 68 -12.79 3.33 11.04
C PRO A 68 -11.29 3.25 10.67
N CYS A 69 -10.47 2.61 11.51
CA CYS A 69 -9.06 2.37 11.18
C CYS A 69 -8.90 1.35 10.05
N PHE A 70 -9.76 0.32 10.01
CA PHE A 70 -9.79 -0.64 8.93
C PHE A 70 -10.08 0.04 7.58
N GLU A 71 -11.12 0.86 7.52
CA GLU A 71 -11.51 1.56 6.29
C GLU A 71 -10.42 2.54 5.83
N HIS A 72 -9.86 3.33 6.75
CA HIS A 72 -8.77 4.26 6.43
C HIS A 72 -7.55 3.55 5.84
N PHE A 73 -7.12 2.45 6.46
CA PHE A 73 -5.98 1.67 6.00
C PHE A 73 -6.19 1.10 4.58
N HIS A 74 -7.39 0.62 4.28
CA HIS A 74 -7.69 0.08 2.95
C HIS A 74 -7.75 1.17 1.90
N LEU A 75 -8.29 2.34 2.23
CA LEU A 75 -8.26 3.51 1.35
C LEU A 75 -6.83 3.92 1.01
N GLU A 76 -5.99 4.05 2.03
CA GLU A 76 -4.59 4.47 1.88
C GLU A 76 -3.78 3.44 1.06
N GLN A 77 -4.00 2.14 1.27
CA GLN A 77 -3.40 1.11 0.43
C GLN A 77 -3.85 1.20 -1.04
N ALA A 78 -5.14 1.45 -1.29
CA ALA A 78 -5.66 1.60 -2.65
C ALA A 78 -5.04 2.83 -3.35
N ILE A 79 -4.88 3.94 -2.63
CA ILE A 79 -4.19 5.14 -3.12
C ILE A 79 -2.74 4.81 -3.47
N ARG A 80 -2.01 4.15 -2.57
CA ARG A 80 -0.61 3.74 -2.79
C ARG A 80 -0.47 2.80 -3.98
N GLU A 81 -1.41 1.87 -4.17
CA GLU A 81 -1.44 1.00 -5.34
C GLU A 81 -1.64 1.79 -6.63
N VAL A 82 -2.56 2.76 -6.64
CA VAL A 82 -2.77 3.65 -7.78
C VAL A 82 -1.52 4.46 -8.09
N LEU A 83 -0.89 5.06 -7.08
CA LEU A 83 0.35 5.82 -7.23
C LEU A 83 1.47 4.96 -7.79
N LYS A 84 1.65 3.74 -7.27
CA LYS A 84 2.61 2.77 -7.84
C LYS A 84 2.30 2.53 -9.32
N ASN A 85 1.07 2.17 -9.66
CA ASN A 85 0.71 1.83 -11.03
C ASN A 85 0.74 3.01 -12.03
N LYS A 86 0.52 4.25 -11.56
CA LYS A 86 0.44 5.44 -12.41
C LYS A 86 1.76 6.20 -12.49
N CYS A 87 2.54 6.27 -11.41
CA CYS A 87 3.77 7.06 -11.35
C CYS A 87 5.02 6.26 -11.77
N THR A 88 5.05 4.93 -11.66
CA THR A 88 6.29 4.14 -11.89
C THR A 88 6.54 3.70 -13.34
N LYS A 89 5.88 4.31 -14.34
CA LYS A 89 6.17 3.99 -15.76
C LYS A 89 7.46 4.62 -16.28
N GLN A 90 8.23 5.30 -15.43
CA GLN A 90 9.52 5.88 -15.79
C GLN A 90 10.63 4.98 -15.28
N ALA A 91 11.50 4.54 -16.20
CA ALA A 91 12.72 3.85 -15.82
C ALA A 91 13.59 4.81 -15.00
N VAL A 92 14.17 4.33 -13.89
CA VAL A 92 15.16 5.09 -13.13
C VAL A 92 16.32 5.43 -14.07
N PRO A 93 16.74 6.71 -14.19
CA PRO A 93 17.88 7.06 -15.03
C PRO A 93 19.12 6.27 -14.62
N ASN A 94 19.78 5.63 -15.60
CA ASN A 94 20.96 4.79 -15.35
C ASN A 94 22.08 5.54 -14.64
N GLU A 95 22.28 6.81 -14.99
CA GLU A 95 23.28 7.68 -14.34
C GLU A 95 23.01 7.85 -12.84
N LEU A 96 21.75 8.04 -12.46
CA LEU A 96 21.36 8.17 -11.06
C LEU A 96 21.59 6.85 -10.32
N ALA A 97 21.21 5.72 -10.91
CA ALA A 97 21.42 4.41 -10.32
C ALA A 97 22.91 4.08 -10.15
N LYS A 98 23.75 4.46 -11.11
CA LYS A 98 25.21 4.29 -11.05
C LYS A 98 25.82 5.15 -9.95
N SER A 99 25.48 6.43 -9.90
CA SER A 99 25.99 7.36 -8.88
C SER A 99 25.62 6.92 -7.45
N ILE A 100 24.41 6.41 -7.25
CA ILE A 100 24.00 5.86 -5.94
C ILE A 100 24.85 4.66 -5.54
N ARG A 101 25.13 3.74 -6.48
CA ARG A 101 25.95 2.54 -6.20
C ARG A 101 27.39 2.90 -5.86
N GLU A 102 27.97 3.87 -6.57
CA GLU A 102 29.34 4.36 -6.30
C GLU A 102 29.43 4.93 -4.88
N LYS A 103 28.49 5.80 -4.49
CA LYS A 103 28.45 6.36 -3.12
C LYS A 103 28.28 5.31 -2.03
N ILE A 104 27.50 4.25 -2.26
CA ILE A 104 27.35 3.15 -1.29
C ILE A 104 28.67 2.37 -1.14
N GLN A 105 29.44 2.22 -2.22
CA GLN A 105 30.75 1.56 -2.17
C GLN A 105 31.80 2.40 -1.45
N GLU A 106 31.76 3.74 -1.57
CA GLU A 106 32.67 4.66 -0.87
C GLU A 106 32.47 4.70 0.66
N VAL A 107 31.29 4.31 1.14
CA VAL A 107 30.94 4.31 2.58
C VAL A 107 31.36 2.99 3.28
N LYS A 108 31.90 2.01 2.54
CA LYS A 108 32.52 0.81 3.11
C LYS A 108 33.98 1.03 3.46
#